data_AF-A0A7H4M0V2-F1
#
_entry.id   AF-A0A7H4M0V2-F1
#
_cell.length_a   1.000
_cell.length_b   1.000
_cell.length_c   1.000
_cell.angle_alpha   90.00
_cell.angle_beta   90.00
_cell.angle_gamma   90.00
#
_symmetry.space_group_name_H-M   'P 1'
#
loop_
_entity.id
_entity.type
_entity.pdbx_description
1 polymer ?
#
loop_
_entity_poly.entity_id
_entity_poly.type
_entity_poly.pdbx_seq_one_letter_code
_entity_poly.pdbx_strand_id
1 'polypeptide(L)'
;MQRLRNHYLTVRPSVSIYRALAFTEVVKANPGMPTILLRAKAFRHACETAPILIQDDELIVGHPCGKPRAGAFSPDIAWRWVRDELDTMSTRPQDPFEISEADKKPSAKRSCRSGKAARWMKSAKPSTAKRGVGVQRRDLRQRPLLPPDQRRRRHLPRATTCCCLPKG
;
A
#
# COMPACT_ATOMS: atom_id res chain seq x y z
N MET A 1 -0.79 16.76 24.63
CA MET A 1 -1.11 17.21 23.25
C MET A 1 -0.23 18.34 22.73
N GLN A 2 -0.02 19.44 23.46
CA GLN A 2 0.79 20.57 22.96
C GLN A 2 2.23 20.17 22.60
N ARG A 3 2.88 19.32 23.42
CA ARG A 3 4.24 18.80 23.15
C ARG A 3 4.33 18.04 21.82
N LEU A 4 3.45 17.05 21.60
CA LEU A 4 3.37 16.30 20.34
C LEU A 4 3.12 17.19 19.11
N ARG A 5 2.22 18.17 19.24
CA ARG A 5 1.96 19.14 18.16
C ARG A 5 3.21 19.95 17.83
N ASN A 6 3.91 20.45 18.84
CA ASN A 6 5.12 21.23 18.64
C ASN A 6 6.21 20.39 17.97
N HIS A 7 6.41 19.15 18.41
CA HIS A 7 7.34 18.21 17.77
C HIS A 7 6.97 17.93 16.31
N TYR A 8 5.69 17.70 16.02
CA TYR A 8 5.21 17.49 14.64
C TYR A 8 5.51 18.68 13.72
N LEU A 9 5.37 19.91 14.23
CA LEU A 9 5.58 21.13 13.45
C LEU A 9 7.07 21.43 13.19
N THR A 10 7.99 20.96 14.04
CA THR A 10 9.43 21.11 13.79
C THR A 10 9.96 20.18 12.71
N VAL A 11 9.26 19.07 12.43
CA VAL A 11 9.70 18.06 11.47
C VAL A 11 9.41 18.50 10.04
N ARG A 12 10.44 18.44 9.19
CA ARG A 12 10.31 18.64 7.75
C ARG A 12 9.88 17.35 7.04
N PRO A 13 8.97 17.44 6.05
CA PRO A 13 8.60 16.29 5.23
C PRO A 13 9.82 15.66 4.55
N SER A 14 9.88 14.33 4.56
CA SER A 14 10.97 13.58 3.94
C SER A 14 10.46 12.40 3.12
N VAL A 15 11.32 11.82 2.28
CA VAL A 15 11.01 10.60 1.52
C VAL A 15 11.94 9.48 1.97
N SER A 16 11.35 8.32 2.29
CA SER A 16 12.04 7.08 2.61
C SER A 16 11.99 6.11 1.43
N ILE A 17 13.14 5.51 1.11
CA ILE A 17 13.25 4.48 0.06
C ILE A 17 13.11 3.05 0.61
N TYR A 18 12.88 2.89 1.91
CA TYR A 18 12.80 1.58 2.57
C TYR A 18 11.83 0.61 1.86
N ARG A 19 10.60 1.06 1.62
CA ARG A 19 9.59 0.29 0.86
C ARG A 19 10.06 -0.05 -0.55
N ALA A 20 10.73 0.89 -1.21
CA ALA A 20 11.22 0.71 -2.58
C ALA A 20 12.27 -0.40 -2.67
N LEU A 21 13.15 -0.49 -1.67
CA LEU A 21 14.15 -1.55 -1.54
C LEU A 21 13.48 -2.90 -1.30
N ALA A 22 12.64 -2.99 -0.26
CA ALA A 22 11.90 -4.21 0.08
C ALA A 22 11.08 -4.74 -1.10
N PHE A 23 10.39 -3.85 -1.83
CA PHE A 23 9.64 -4.24 -3.02
C PHE A 23 10.56 -4.76 -4.13
N THR A 24 11.67 -4.07 -4.40
CA THR A 24 12.62 -4.45 -5.45
C THR A 24 13.27 -5.80 -5.18
N GLU A 25 13.58 -6.11 -3.92
CA GLU A 25 14.11 -7.42 -3.50
C GLU A 25 13.13 -8.56 -3.80
N VAL A 26 11.87 -8.39 -3.38
CA VAL A 26 10.83 -9.40 -3.61
C VAL A 26 10.56 -9.60 -5.09
N VAL A 27 10.50 -8.53 -5.88
CA VAL A 27 10.33 -8.63 -7.34
C VAL A 27 11.47 -9.41 -8.00
N LYS A 28 12.71 -9.12 -7.61
CA LYS A 28 13.90 -9.79 -8.18
C LYS A 28 13.94 -11.27 -7.83
N ALA A 29 13.53 -11.63 -6.61
CA ALA A 29 13.53 -13.01 -6.15
C ALA A 29 12.39 -13.85 -6.74
N ASN A 30 11.34 -13.23 -7.31
CA ASN A 30 10.13 -13.94 -7.74
C ASN A 30 9.74 -13.60 -9.20
N PRO A 31 10.56 -13.98 -10.20
CA PRO A 31 10.20 -13.80 -11.60
C PRO A 31 8.95 -14.62 -11.97
N GLY A 32 8.01 -14.02 -12.72
CA GLY A 32 6.81 -14.71 -13.22
C GLY A 32 5.65 -14.84 -12.22
N MET A 33 5.78 -14.34 -10.99
CA MET A 33 4.70 -14.37 -10.02
C MET A 33 3.53 -13.45 -10.42
N PRO A 34 2.26 -13.83 -10.16
CA PRO A 34 1.13 -12.94 -10.33
C PRO A 34 1.29 -11.64 -9.53
N THR A 35 0.99 -10.50 -10.15
CA THR A 35 1.21 -9.16 -9.58
C THR A 35 0.56 -8.98 -8.20
N ILE A 36 -0.62 -9.55 -7.98
CA ILE A 36 -1.34 -9.43 -6.71
C ILE A 36 -0.59 -10.13 -5.56
N LEU A 37 -0.04 -11.32 -5.83
CA LEU A 37 0.76 -12.07 -4.86
C LEU A 37 2.11 -11.41 -4.62
N LEU A 38 2.71 -10.86 -5.69
CA LEU A 38 3.96 -10.13 -5.58
C LEU A 38 3.83 -8.89 -4.69
N ARG A 39 2.75 -8.12 -4.84
CA ARG A 39 2.44 -6.97 -3.97
C ARG A 39 2.17 -7.41 -2.53
N ALA A 40 1.43 -8.50 -2.33
CA ALA A 40 1.16 -9.03 -1.00
C ALA A 40 2.45 -9.47 -0.29
N LYS A 41 3.33 -10.21 -0.98
CA LYS A 41 4.64 -10.61 -0.46
C LYS A 41 5.55 -9.41 -0.18
N ALA A 42 5.59 -8.43 -1.09
CA ALA A 42 6.38 -7.23 -0.90
C ALA A 42 5.89 -6.39 0.28
N PHE A 43 4.57 -6.27 0.46
CA PHE A 43 3.98 -5.60 1.61
C PHE A 43 4.32 -6.32 2.91
N ARG A 44 4.20 -7.65 2.94
CA ARG A 44 4.60 -8.46 4.09
C ARG A 44 6.07 -8.26 4.45
N HIS A 45 6.98 -8.36 3.48
CA HIS A 45 8.42 -8.13 3.67
C HIS A 45 8.70 -6.72 4.21
N ALA A 46 7.98 -5.71 3.69
CA ALA A 46 8.06 -4.34 4.16
C ALA A 46 7.48 -4.15 5.58
N CYS A 47 6.57 -5.00 6.05
CA CYS A 47 6.11 -4.99 7.44
C CYS A 47 7.12 -5.69 8.37
N GLU A 48 7.72 -6.80 7.92
CA GLU A 48 8.68 -7.59 8.71
C GLU A 48 10.01 -6.85 8.93
N THR A 49 10.43 -6.02 7.97
CA THR A 49 11.70 -5.26 8.06
C THR A 49 11.51 -3.79 8.47
N ALA A 50 10.29 -3.40 8.86
CA ALA A 50 9.92 -2.00 9.04
C ALA A 50 10.74 -1.36 10.18
N PRO A 51 11.32 -0.16 9.97
CA PRO A 51 11.91 0.58 11.08
C PRO A 51 10.83 0.92 12.11
N ILE A 52 11.06 0.58 13.37
CA ILE A 52 10.16 0.86 14.49
C ILE A 52 10.63 2.16 15.15
N LEU A 53 9.76 3.17 15.16
CA LEU A 53 9.98 4.42 15.88
C LEU A 53 8.80 4.65 16.84
N ILE A 54 9.11 4.78 18.12
CA ILE A 54 8.21 5.19 19.19
C ILE A 54 8.74 6.54 19.67
N GLN A 55 7.94 7.61 19.57
CA GLN A 55 8.35 8.93 20.03
C GLN A 55 7.92 9.17 21.48
N ASP A 56 8.54 10.14 22.12
CA ASP A 56 8.16 10.57 23.47
C ASP A 56 6.73 11.11 23.48
N ASP A 57 6.03 10.88 24.60
CA ASP A 57 4.63 11.27 24.81
C ASP A 57 3.59 10.62 23.86
N GLU A 58 3.97 9.66 23.00
CA GLU A 58 3.02 8.96 22.12
C GLU A 58 2.23 7.87 22.84
N LEU A 59 0.90 7.96 22.77
CA LEU A 59 0.00 6.88 23.20
C LEU A 59 -0.36 5.92 22.06
N ILE A 60 -0.39 6.43 20.82
CA ILE A 60 -0.66 5.66 19.61
C ILE A 60 0.59 5.74 18.75
N VAL A 61 1.24 4.60 18.54
CA VAL A 61 2.52 4.49 17.85
C VAL A 61 2.34 3.94 16.44
N GLY A 62 3.13 4.42 15.48
CA GLY A 62 3.07 3.91 14.12
C GLY A 62 3.81 4.77 13.11
N HIS A 63 5.07 4.43 12.86
CA HIS A 63 5.92 5.12 11.89
C HIS A 63 6.58 4.12 10.93
N PRO A 64 5.86 3.59 9.93
CA PRO A 64 6.39 2.52 9.06
C PRO A 64 7.57 2.94 8.19
N CYS A 65 7.85 4.25 8.07
CA CYS A 65 9.02 4.79 7.39
C CYS A 65 10.16 5.18 8.34
N GLY A 66 10.00 4.95 9.64
CA GLY A 66 11.02 5.16 10.68
C GLY A 66 11.20 6.61 11.11
N LYS A 67 10.40 7.54 10.58
CA LYS A 67 10.48 8.99 10.87
C LYS A 67 9.08 9.63 10.80
N PRO A 68 8.83 10.68 11.60
CA PRO A 68 7.64 11.51 11.43
C PRO A 68 7.66 12.19 10.06
N ARG A 69 6.48 12.37 9.46
CA ARG A 69 6.28 13.03 8.15
C ARG A 69 7.15 12.48 7.00
N ALA A 70 7.53 11.20 7.07
CA ALA A 70 8.25 10.51 6.01
C ALA A 70 7.28 9.75 5.08
N GLY A 71 7.35 10.04 3.78
CA GLY A 71 6.61 9.34 2.74
C GLY A 71 7.33 8.08 2.26
N ALA A 72 6.59 7.01 1.97
CA ALA A 72 7.14 5.78 1.40
C ALA A 72 7.22 5.86 -0.13
N PHE A 73 8.42 5.78 -0.69
CA PHE A 73 8.58 5.76 -2.14
C PHE A 73 8.10 4.44 -2.76
N SER A 74 7.25 4.53 -3.80
CA SER A 74 6.65 3.39 -4.49
C SER A 74 7.08 3.35 -5.97
N PRO A 75 8.24 2.73 -6.28
CA PRO A 75 8.82 2.74 -7.63
C PRO A 75 7.99 1.94 -8.64
N ASP A 76 7.07 1.10 -8.18
CA ASP A 76 6.18 0.30 -8.99
C ASP A 76 5.03 1.11 -9.62
N ILE A 77 4.70 2.25 -9.03
CA ILE A 77 3.65 3.17 -9.51
C ILE A 77 4.27 4.26 -10.39
N ALA A 78 5.17 5.06 -9.82
CA ALA A 78 5.79 6.18 -10.51
C ALA A 78 7.21 6.42 -9.98
N TRP A 79 8.18 6.43 -10.89
CA TRP A 79 9.60 6.59 -10.56
C TRP A 79 10.35 7.58 -11.46
N ARG A 80 9.80 7.89 -12.64
CA ARG A 80 10.50 8.71 -13.64
C ARG A 80 10.66 10.15 -13.18
N TRP A 81 9.58 10.78 -12.75
CA TRP A 81 9.61 12.15 -12.21
C TRP A 81 10.47 12.23 -10.95
N VAL A 82 10.39 11.24 -10.06
CA VAL A 82 11.23 11.18 -8.84
C VAL A 82 12.72 11.09 -9.19
N ARG A 83 13.08 10.35 -10.25
CA ARG A 83 14.45 10.30 -10.75
C ARG A 83 14.90 11.66 -11.28
N ASP A 84 14.05 12.34 -12.02
CA ASP A 84 14.38 13.60 -12.70
C ASP A 84 14.45 14.78 -11.70
N GLU A 85 13.67 14.71 -10.62
CA GLU A 85 13.60 15.72 -9.56
C GLU A 85 14.37 15.35 -8.29
N LEU A 86 15.13 14.25 -8.26
CA LEU A 86 15.76 13.74 -7.03
C LEU A 86 16.64 14.78 -6.33
N ASP A 87 17.33 15.61 -7.13
CA ASP A 87 18.25 16.64 -6.65
C ASP A 87 17.54 17.97 -6.36
N THR A 88 16.39 18.23 -7.00
CA THR A 88 15.63 19.50 -6.88
C THR A 88 14.42 19.41 -5.94
N MET A 89 14.03 18.22 -5.50
CA MET A 89 12.82 17.99 -4.68
C MET A 89 12.86 18.69 -3.32
N SER A 90 14.05 19.00 -2.82
CA SER A 90 14.24 19.71 -1.55
C SER A 90 14.06 21.22 -1.64
N THR A 91 14.21 21.81 -2.83
CA THR A 91 14.18 23.26 -3.07
C THR A 91 12.95 23.72 -3.85
N ARG A 92 12.04 22.80 -4.18
CA ARG A 92 10.81 23.14 -4.92
C ARG A 92 9.93 24.13 -4.12
N PRO A 93 9.25 25.06 -4.81
CA PRO A 93 8.45 26.10 -4.15
C PRO A 93 7.24 25.53 -3.40
N GLN A 94 6.69 24.42 -3.88
CA GLN A 94 5.53 23.75 -3.28
C GLN A 94 5.96 22.39 -2.71
N ASP A 95 5.70 22.19 -1.42
CA ASP A 95 5.87 20.93 -0.68
C ASP A 95 7.30 20.34 -0.72
N PRO A 96 8.37 21.05 -0.37
CA PRO A 96 9.73 20.50 -0.42
C PRO A 96 9.88 19.22 0.41
N PHE A 97 10.55 18.21 -0.16
CA PHE A 97 10.85 16.95 0.52
C PHE A 97 12.35 16.76 0.72
N GLU A 98 12.74 16.42 1.93
CA GLU A 98 14.12 16.05 2.24
C GLU A 98 14.37 14.57 1.92
N ILE A 99 15.46 14.30 1.21
CA ILE A 99 15.90 12.95 0.85
C ILE A 99 17.35 12.85 1.30
N SER A 100 17.67 11.82 2.10
CA SER A 100 19.03 11.66 2.58
C SER A 100 19.98 11.33 1.41
N GLU A 101 21.22 11.80 1.46
CA GLU A 101 22.22 11.47 0.44
C GLU A 101 22.46 9.96 0.33
N ALA A 102 22.32 9.23 1.45
CA ALA A 102 22.37 7.77 1.47
C ALA A 102 21.23 7.14 0.66
N ASP A 103 20.06 7.76 0.66
CA ASP A 103 18.91 7.32 -0.12
C ASP A 103 18.99 7.78 -1.58
N LYS A 104 19.68 8.88 -1.89
CA LYS A 104 19.92 9.34 -3.28
C LYS A 104 20.93 8.48 -4.05
N LYS A 105 21.74 7.68 -3.35
CA LYS A 105 22.76 6.77 -3.91
C LYS A 105 22.21 5.80 -4.96
N PRO A 106 23.09 5.14 -5.76
CA PRO A 106 22.69 4.29 -6.89
C PRO A 106 21.65 3.21 -6.61
N SER A 107 21.40 2.81 -5.36
CA SER A 107 20.30 1.93 -4.94
C SER A 107 18.92 2.51 -5.29
N ALA A 108 18.66 3.80 -5.07
CA ALA A 108 17.41 4.44 -5.49
C ALA A 108 17.35 4.66 -7.01
N LYS A 109 18.47 5.04 -7.65
CA LYS A 109 18.53 5.09 -9.11
C LYS A 109 18.30 3.71 -9.75
N ARG A 110 18.76 2.63 -9.10
CA ARG A 110 18.58 1.24 -9.54
C ARG A 110 17.18 0.72 -9.28
N SER A 111 16.54 1.05 -8.15
CA SER A 111 15.13 0.74 -7.91
C SER A 111 14.24 1.45 -8.94
N CYS A 112 14.51 2.74 -9.21
CA CYS A 112 13.89 3.51 -10.29
C CYS A 112 14.11 2.89 -11.69
N ARG A 113 15.35 2.57 -12.07
CA ARG A 113 15.67 1.95 -13.38
C ARG A 113 15.05 0.56 -13.56
N SER A 114 14.81 -0.17 -12.46
CA SER A 114 14.17 -1.48 -12.49
C SER A 114 12.66 -1.44 -12.70
N GLY A 115 12.11 -0.30 -13.17
CA GLY A 115 10.76 -0.13 -13.71
C GLY A 115 10.30 -1.14 -14.77
N LYS A 116 11.01 -2.26 -14.96
CA LYS A 116 10.41 -3.55 -15.29
C LYS A 116 9.15 -3.82 -14.46
N ALA A 117 9.03 -3.47 -13.18
CA ALA A 117 7.76 -3.66 -12.45
C ALA A 117 6.57 -2.90 -13.06
N ALA A 118 6.75 -1.61 -13.38
CA ALA A 118 5.72 -0.80 -14.05
C ALA A 118 5.51 -1.20 -15.53
N ARG A 119 6.58 -1.57 -16.25
CA ARG A 119 6.50 -2.05 -17.65
C ARG A 119 5.85 -3.44 -17.73
N TRP A 120 6.16 -4.34 -16.79
CA TRP A 120 5.56 -5.67 -16.63
C TRP A 120 4.08 -5.57 -16.28
N MET A 121 3.70 -4.66 -15.37
CA MET A 121 2.29 -4.42 -15.04
C MET A 121 1.48 -3.92 -16.23
N LYS A 122 2.08 -3.13 -17.14
CA LYS A 122 1.41 -2.70 -18.38
C LYS A 122 1.37 -3.78 -19.45
N SER A 123 2.31 -4.73 -19.47
CA SER A 123 2.35 -5.85 -20.42
C SER A 123 1.63 -7.11 -19.95
N ALA A 124 1.27 -7.20 -18.66
CA ALA A 124 0.34 -8.20 -18.16
C ALA A 124 -1.04 -7.93 -18.77
N LYS A 125 -1.33 -8.56 -19.91
CA LYS A 125 -2.69 -8.61 -20.48
C LYS A 125 -3.65 -9.01 -19.35
N PRO A 126 -4.84 -8.40 -19.25
CA PRO A 126 -5.86 -8.90 -18.34
C PRO A 126 -6.28 -10.30 -18.82
N SER A 127 -5.59 -11.34 -18.35
CA SER A 127 -5.92 -12.74 -18.67
C SER A 127 -7.17 -13.23 -17.95
N THR A 128 -7.85 -12.37 -17.21
CA THR A 128 -9.17 -12.63 -16.61
C THR A 128 -10.20 -11.69 -17.20
N ALA A 129 -10.43 -11.81 -18.51
CA ALA A 129 -11.71 -11.42 -19.09
C ALA A 129 -12.64 -12.63 -19.09
N LYS A 130 -13.79 -12.47 -18.42
CA LYS A 130 -15.05 -13.23 -18.55
C LYS A 130 -15.16 -14.58 -17.82
N ARG A 131 -15.62 -14.51 -16.57
CA ARG A 131 -16.91 -15.15 -16.21
C ARG A 131 -17.74 -14.08 -15.52
N GLY A 132 -18.72 -13.54 -16.26
CA GLY A 132 -19.65 -12.56 -15.73
C GLY A 132 -20.49 -13.23 -14.65
N VAL A 133 -20.26 -12.87 -13.39
CA VAL A 133 -21.33 -12.92 -12.41
C VAL A 133 -22.15 -11.67 -12.68
N GLY A 134 -23.28 -11.83 -13.34
CA GLY A 134 -24.26 -10.76 -13.51
C GLY A 134 -24.74 -10.31 -12.14
N VAL A 135 -24.10 -9.31 -11.55
CA VAL A 135 -24.68 -8.54 -10.46
C VAL A 135 -25.75 -7.68 -11.13
N GLN A 136 -26.98 -8.19 -11.17
CA GLN A 136 -28.12 -7.34 -11.45
C GLN A 136 -28.11 -6.25 -10.37
N ARG A 137 -27.83 -5.01 -10.78
CA ARG A 137 -28.06 -3.83 -9.95
C ARG A 137 -29.57 -3.80 -9.67
N ARG A 138 -30.00 -4.33 -8.52
CA ARG A 138 -31.32 -4.02 -7.99
C ARG A 138 -31.30 -2.53 -7.63
N ASP A 139 -31.98 -1.73 -8.44
CA ASP A 139 -32.23 -0.34 -8.15
C ASP A 139 -32.94 -0.25 -6.79
N LEU A 140 -32.27 0.34 -5.79
CA LEU A 140 -32.77 0.43 -4.42
C LEU A 140 -33.95 1.41 -4.27
N ARG A 141 -34.41 2.03 -5.36
CA ARG A 141 -35.51 3.00 -5.38
C ARG A 141 -36.90 2.41 -5.61
N GLN A 142 -37.03 1.10 -5.75
CA GLN A 142 -38.34 0.42 -5.84
C GLN A 142 -38.45 -0.73 -4.84
N ARG A 143 -38.48 -0.40 -3.55
CA ARG A 143 -39.02 -1.33 -2.53
C ARG A 143 -40.41 -0.84 -2.14
N PRO A 144 -41.48 -1.62 -2.37
CA PRO A 144 -42.75 -1.33 -1.75
C PRO A 144 -42.58 -1.47 -0.23
N LEU A 145 -43.08 -0.50 0.53
CA LEU A 145 -43.17 -0.60 1.99
C LEU A 145 -44.14 -1.73 2.32
N LEU A 146 -43.64 -2.82 2.91
CA LEU A 146 -44.47 -3.91 3.41
C LEU A 146 -45.33 -3.41 4.60
N PRO A 147 -46.64 -3.73 4.64
CA PRO A 147 -47.50 -3.39 5.77
C PRO A 147 -47.02 -4.08 7.06
N PRO A 148 -47.35 -3.51 8.24
CA PRO A 148 -46.68 -3.80 9.50
C PRO A 148 -46.84 -5.23 10.04
N ASP A 149 -47.70 -6.07 9.45
CA ASP A 149 -48.11 -7.35 10.03
C ASP A 149 -47.28 -8.58 9.61
N GLN A 150 -46.22 -8.40 8.81
CA GLN A 150 -45.36 -9.51 8.37
C GLN A 150 -43.93 -9.50 8.95
N ARG A 151 -43.70 -8.82 10.08
CA ARG A 151 -42.39 -8.83 10.76
C ARG A 151 -42.14 -10.02 11.68
N ARG A 152 -43.07 -10.96 11.83
CA ARG A 152 -42.88 -12.15 12.67
C ARG A 152 -43.10 -13.41 11.83
N ARG A 153 -41.99 -14.00 11.39
CA ARG A 153 -41.74 -15.43 11.12
C ARG A 153 -40.74 -15.57 9.97
N ARG A 154 -39.45 -15.59 10.31
CA ARG A 154 -38.49 -16.42 9.57
C ARG A 154 -37.65 -17.18 10.61
N HIS A 155 -37.96 -18.47 10.71
CA HIS A 155 -37.15 -19.47 11.39
C HIS A 155 -35.73 -19.47 10.82
N LEU A 156 -34.72 -19.57 11.70
CA LEU A 156 -33.36 -19.96 11.34
C LEU A 156 -33.33 -21.40 10.83
N PRO A 157 -32.31 -21.75 10.03
CA PRO A 157 -31.60 -23.00 10.25
C PRO A 157 -30.12 -22.74 10.61
N ARG A 158 -29.65 -23.45 11.65
CA ARG A 158 -28.23 -23.68 11.95
C ARG A 158 -27.68 -24.75 11.00
N ALA A 159 -26.44 -24.59 10.51
CA ALA A 159 -25.57 -25.65 9.97
C ALA A 159 -24.14 -25.06 9.80
N THR A 160 -23.20 -25.35 10.71
CA THR A 160 -22.09 -26.33 10.60
C THR A 160 -20.92 -25.94 9.68
N THR A 161 -19.77 -25.69 10.34
CA THR A 161 -18.36 -25.98 9.96
C THR A 161 -18.07 -26.49 8.54
N CYS A 162 -17.16 -25.81 7.85
CA CYS A 162 -16.30 -26.44 6.85
C CYS A 162 -14.87 -25.90 6.98
N CYS A 163 -13.99 -26.75 7.53
CA CYS A 163 -12.55 -26.58 7.62
C CYS A 163 -11.91 -26.71 6.24
N CYS A 164 -11.05 -25.76 5.87
CA CYS A 164 -10.07 -25.93 4.80
C CYS A 164 -8.67 -25.73 5.39
N LEU A 165 -8.00 -26.84 5.73
CA LEU A 165 -6.54 -26.92 5.93
C LEU A 165 -6.02 -28.09 5.09
N PRO A 166 -4.93 -27.92 4.32
CA PRO A 166 -4.32 -29.00 3.57
C PRO A 166 -3.47 -29.89 4.48
N LYS A 167 -3.56 -31.22 4.33
CA LYS A 167 -2.62 -32.19 4.92
C LYS A 167 -1.45 -32.43 3.97
N GLY A 168 -0.27 -32.62 4.56
CA GLY A 168 0.89 -33.23 3.90
C GLY A 168 0.81 -34.74 3.86
#